data_AF-A0A660RBL9-F1
#
_entry.id   AF-A0A660RBL9-F1
#
_cell.length_a   1.000
_cell.length_b   1.000
_cell.length_c   1.000
_cell.angle_alpha   90.00
_cell.angle_beta   90.00
_cell.angle_gamma   90.00
#
_symmetry.space_group_name_H-M   'P 1'
#
loop_
_entity.id
_entity.type
_entity.pdbx_description
1 polymer ?
#
loop_
_entity_poly.entity_id
_entity_poly.type
_entity_poly.pdbx_seq_one_letter_code
_entity_poly.pdbx_strand_id
1 'polypeptide(L)'
;MNLNYRFRLYPSKAQEMEMLETLESCRWLYNHFLGELKKTKKVPPKYELQAQIPRLVKKYPSLKNVHSKTRQYVLWQLYSNLKGLRGLKQKGRKVGRLRFKKYGRMKTFVYNQSGFKLLDGKLHLSKIGDIPIKLHRKIKGNISRSASSESRVEGGLLSSL
;
A
#
# COMPACT_ATOMS: atom_id res chain seq x y z
N MET A 1 -3.98 -5.73 -23.25
CA MET A 1 -2.83 -4.81 -23.10
C MET A 1 -2.98 -4.08 -21.76
N ASN A 2 -2.05 -4.23 -20.81
CA ASN A 2 -2.18 -3.65 -19.47
C ASN A 2 -1.48 -2.27 -19.43
N LEU A 3 -2.25 -1.18 -19.39
CA LEU A 3 -1.70 0.18 -19.37
C LEU A 3 -1.42 0.62 -17.93
N ASN A 4 -0.15 0.75 -17.58
CA ASN A 4 0.28 1.36 -16.32
C ASN A 4 0.50 2.85 -16.53
N TYR A 5 -0.22 3.68 -15.78
CA TYR A 5 -0.06 5.13 -15.79
C TYR A 5 0.88 5.57 -14.67
N ARG A 6 1.80 6.48 -15.00
CA ARG A 6 2.77 7.07 -14.07
C ARG A 6 2.60 8.57 -14.04
N PHE A 7 2.56 9.12 -12.84
CA PHE A 7 2.38 10.54 -12.59
C PHE A 7 3.49 11.04 -11.67
N ARG A 8 3.98 12.26 -11.94
CA ARG A 8 4.80 12.98 -10.97
C ARG A 8 3.88 13.81 -10.09
N LEU A 9 4.00 13.64 -8.78
CA LEU A 9 3.26 14.42 -7.80
C LEU A 9 4.04 15.69 -7.44
N TYR A 10 3.29 16.74 -7.13
CA TYR A 10 3.82 18.00 -6.59
C TYR A 10 3.05 18.38 -5.32
N PRO A 11 3.23 17.63 -4.21
CA PRO A 11 2.54 17.88 -2.96
C PRO A 11 2.99 19.19 -2.29
N SER A 12 2.12 19.79 -1.49
CA SER A 12 2.51 20.83 -0.52
C SER A 12 3.31 20.22 0.64
N LYS A 13 3.98 21.05 1.44
CA LYS A 13 4.71 20.58 2.62
C LYS A 13 3.83 19.84 3.62
N ALA A 14 2.59 20.29 3.83
CA ALA A 14 1.63 19.59 4.67
C ALA A 14 1.27 18.21 4.09
N GLN A 15 1.06 18.13 2.76
CA GLN A 15 0.77 16.86 2.10
C GLN A 15 1.97 15.89 2.14
N GLU A 16 3.20 16.39 2.01
CA GLU A 16 4.41 15.57 2.20
C GLU A 16 4.43 14.92 3.60
N MET A 17 4.12 15.70 4.63
CA MET A 17 4.04 15.19 6.01
C MET A 17 2.96 14.12 6.16
N GLU A 18 1.75 14.34 5.65
CA GLU A 18 0.66 13.35 5.67
C GLU A 18 1.02 12.06 4.91
N MET A 19 1.75 12.19 3.79
CA MET A 19 2.27 11.04 3.03
C MET A 19 3.33 10.26 3.82
N LEU A 20 4.21 10.94 4.55
CA LEU A 20 5.21 10.32 5.43
C LEU A 20 4.54 9.60 6.61
N GLU A 21 3.55 10.22 7.25
CA GLU A 21 2.75 9.59 8.31
C GLU A 21 2.00 8.36 7.80
N THR A 22 1.48 8.43 6.57
CA THR A 22 0.85 7.29 5.90
C THR A 22 1.85 6.14 5.71
N LEU A 23 3.08 6.43 5.26
CA LEU A 23 4.14 5.43 5.10
C LEU A 23 4.51 4.79 6.43
N GLU A 24 4.65 5.59 7.49
CA GLU A 24 5.00 5.09 8.81
C GLU A 24 3.88 4.26 9.44
N SER A 25 2.62 4.66 9.25
CA SER A 25 1.45 3.87 9.64
C SER A 25 1.38 2.52 8.90
N CYS A 26 1.67 2.53 7.60
CA CYS A 26 1.78 1.31 6.80
C CYS A 26 2.95 0.42 7.26
N ARG A 27 4.09 1.02 7.60
CA ARG A 27 5.26 0.30 8.16
C ARG A 27 4.92 -0.36 9.48
N TRP A 28 4.23 0.38 10.37
CA TRP A 28 3.80 -0.12 11.66
C TRP A 28 2.85 -1.31 11.49
N LEU A 29 1.81 -1.19 10.65
CA LEU A 29 0.87 -2.27 10.37
C LEU A 29 1.56 -3.51 9.81
N TYR A 30 2.47 -3.32 8.85
CA TYR A 30 3.27 -4.41 8.28
C TYR A 30 4.07 -5.14 9.37
N ASN A 31 4.77 -4.39 10.22
CA ASN A 31 5.60 -4.98 11.29
C ASN A 31 4.75 -5.66 12.36
N HIS A 32 3.60 -5.08 12.70
CA HIS A 32 2.65 -5.65 13.65
C HIS A 32 2.22 -7.05 13.20
N PHE A 33 1.65 -7.17 12.01
CA PHE A 33 1.20 -8.46 11.48
C PHE A 33 2.36 -9.42 11.20
N LEU A 34 3.51 -8.95 10.71
CA LEU A 34 4.69 -9.81 10.57
C LEU A 34 5.15 -10.35 11.93
N GLY A 35 4.99 -9.57 13.01
CA GLY A 35 5.30 -9.98 14.37
C GLY A 35 4.37 -11.09 14.85
N GLU A 36 3.07 -10.96 14.59
CA GLU A 36 2.09 -12.02 14.87
C GLU A 36 2.40 -13.31 14.10
N LEU A 37 2.66 -13.20 12.80
CA LEU A 37 3.01 -14.34 11.95
C LEU A 37 4.30 -15.05 12.37
N LYS A 38 5.22 -14.36 13.04
CA LYS A 38 6.43 -14.97 13.59
C LYS A 38 6.18 -15.75 14.88
N LYS A 39 5.11 -15.44 15.62
CA LYS A 39 4.73 -16.13 16.86
C LYS A 39 3.91 -17.39 16.60
N THR A 40 3.24 -17.49 15.46
CA THR A 40 2.41 -18.63 15.12
C THR A 40 3.22 -19.74 14.43
N LYS A 41 2.89 -21.01 14.71
CA LYS A 41 3.48 -22.17 14.00
C LYS A 41 2.94 -22.31 12.58
N LYS A 42 1.68 -21.92 12.38
CA LYS A 42 0.97 -21.93 11.10
C LYS A 42 0.56 -20.50 10.74
N VAL A 43 0.71 -20.12 9.48
CA VAL A 43 0.23 -18.83 8.98
C VAL A 43 -1.31 -18.87 8.98
N PRO A 44 -1.99 -18.03 9.79
CA PRO A 44 -3.45 -17.98 9.80
C PRO A 44 -3.99 -17.52 8.43
N PRO A 45 -5.27 -17.74 8.14
CA PRO A 45 -5.94 -17.11 7.01
C PRO A 45 -5.89 -15.58 7.07
N LYS A 46 -5.71 -14.93 5.91
CA LYS A 46 -5.63 -13.46 5.80
C LYS A 46 -6.85 -12.75 6.40
N TYR A 47 -8.06 -13.30 6.24
CA TYR A 47 -9.29 -12.65 6.71
C TYR A 47 -9.33 -12.52 8.23
N GLU A 48 -8.71 -13.45 8.97
CA GLU A 48 -8.64 -13.39 10.44
C GLU A 48 -7.81 -12.19 10.90
N LEU A 49 -6.63 -11.99 10.31
CA LEU A 49 -5.79 -10.82 10.59
C LEU A 49 -6.45 -9.52 10.11
N GLN A 50 -7.16 -9.57 8.98
CA GLN A 50 -7.87 -8.41 8.43
C GLN A 50 -8.98 -7.93 9.37
N ALA A 51 -9.68 -8.86 10.03
CA ALA A 51 -10.72 -8.57 11.02
C ALA A 51 -10.18 -7.85 12.28
N GLN A 52 -8.87 -7.88 12.52
CA GLN A 52 -8.25 -7.17 13.63
C GLN A 52 -8.00 -5.68 13.33
N ILE A 53 -7.91 -5.30 12.04
CA ILE A 53 -7.59 -3.91 11.64
C ILE A 53 -8.52 -2.88 12.30
N PRO A 54 -9.86 -3.05 12.34
CA PRO A 54 -10.73 -2.09 13.02
C PRO A 54 -10.40 -1.91 14.50
N ARG A 55 -10.04 -2.98 15.21
CA ARG A 55 -9.63 -2.94 16.63
C ARG A 55 -8.31 -2.19 16.78
N LEU A 56 -7.34 -2.43 15.90
CA LEU A 56 -6.07 -1.71 15.89
C LEU A 56 -6.26 -0.22 15.64
N VAL A 57 -7.15 0.16 14.73
CA VAL A 57 -7.46 1.57 14.42
C VAL A 57 -8.11 2.28 15.61
N LYS A 58 -8.91 1.58 16.42
CA LYS A 58 -9.44 2.12 17.68
C LYS A 58 -8.32 2.33 18.71
N LYS A 59 -7.39 1.38 18.81
CA LYS A 59 -6.27 1.41 19.77
C LYS A 59 -5.16 2.40 19.40
N TYR A 60 -4.88 2.57 18.11
CA TYR A 60 -3.80 3.41 17.59
C TYR A 60 -4.38 4.47 16.64
N PRO A 61 -4.71 5.67 17.16
CA PRO A 61 -5.36 6.72 16.39
C PRO A 61 -4.60 7.17 15.14
N SER A 62 -3.27 7.08 15.13
CA SER A 62 -2.43 7.38 13.95
C SER A 62 -2.85 6.57 12.71
N LEU A 63 -3.39 5.37 12.89
CA LEU A 63 -3.89 4.55 11.79
C LEU A 63 -5.17 5.10 11.15
N LYS A 64 -5.89 6.04 11.79
CA LYS A 64 -7.12 6.64 11.23
C LYS A 64 -6.84 7.56 10.05
N ASN A 65 -5.62 8.11 9.98
CA ASN A 65 -5.17 8.98 8.88
C ASN A 65 -4.84 8.19 7.61
N VAL A 66 -4.85 6.85 7.67
CA VAL A 66 -4.69 6.00 6.49
C VAL A 66 -6.04 5.52 6.00
N HIS A 67 -6.29 5.68 4.69
CA HIS A 67 -7.48 5.16 4.03
C HIS A 67 -7.69 3.66 4.31
N SER A 68 -8.94 3.26 4.47
CA SER A 68 -9.30 1.92 4.93
C SER A 68 -8.77 0.81 4.01
N LYS A 69 -8.87 1.02 2.70
CA LYS A 69 -8.37 0.07 1.69
C LYS A 69 -6.85 -0.01 1.67
N THR A 70 -6.16 1.11 1.87
CA THR A 70 -4.69 1.16 1.98
C THR A 70 -4.21 0.31 3.16
N ARG A 71 -4.84 0.40 4.34
CA ARG A 71 -4.51 -0.45 5.50
C ARG A 71 -4.70 -1.94 5.21
N GLN A 72 -5.81 -2.30 4.55
CA GLN A 72 -6.08 -3.69 4.15
C GLN A 72 -5.05 -4.18 3.12
N TYR A 73 -4.61 -3.31 2.22
CA TYR A 73 -3.64 -3.64 1.20
C TYR A 73 -2.25 -3.96 1.77
N VAL A 74 -1.83 -3.30 2.86
CA VAL A 74 -0.57 -3.64 3.56
C VAL A 74 -0.55 -5.11 3.98
N LEU A 75 -1.66 -5.60 4.54
CA LEU A 75 -1.81 -7.00 4.90
C LEU A 75 -1.83 -7.91 3.66
N TRP A 76 -2.54 -7.52 2.60
CA TRP A 76 -2.52 -8.26 1.34
C TRP A 76 -1.10 -8.40 0.77
N GLN A 77 -0.32 -7.33 0.79
CA GLN A 77 1.07 -7.31 0.32
C GLN A 77 1.94 -8.28 1.14
N LEU A 78 1.75 -8.34 2.45
CA LEU A 78 2.43 -9.29 3.32
C LEU A 78 2.15 -10.75 2.91
N TYR A 79 0.89 -11.11 2.69
CA TYR A 79 0.51 -12.47 2.25
C TYR A 79 1.00 -12.78 0.83
N SER A 80 0.94 -11.81 -0.08
CA SER A 80 1.46 -11.95 -1.44
C SER A 80 2.95 -12.27 -1.43
N ASN A 81 3.73 -11.55 -0.60
CA ASN A 81 5.16 -11.80 -0.43
C ASN A 81 5.43 -13.20 0.16
N LEU A 82 4.66 -13.65 1.15
CA LEU A 82 4.78 -15.01 1.70
C LEU A 82 4.49 -16.08 0.65
N LYS A 83 3.44 -15.90 -0.16
CA LYS A 83 3.10 -16.80 -1.27
C LYS A 83 4.24 -16.86 -2.29
N GLY A 84 4.82 -15.71 -2.65
CA GLY A 84 5.96 -15.62 -3.55
C GLY A 84 7.19 -16.37 -3.03
N LEU A 85 7.56 -16.16 -1.75
CA LEU A 85 8.66 -16.88 -1.11
C LEU A 85 8.42 -18.40 -1.08
N ARG A 86 7.20 -18.83 -0.78
CA ARG A 86 6.83 -20.25 -0.82
C ARG A 86 7.00 -20.84 -2.22
N GLY A 87 6.53 -20.14 -3.25
CA GLY A 87 6.68 -20.58 -4.65
C GLY A 87 8.14 -20.68 -5.08
N LEU A 88 8.99 -19.73 -4.68
CA LEU A 88 10.43 -19.79 -4.95
C LEU A 88 11.10 -20.98 -4.23
N LYS A 89 10.72 -21.25 -2.98
CA LYS A 89 11.22 -22.42 -2.22
C LYS A 89 10.84 -23.74 -2.91
N GLN A 90 9.60 -23.85 -3.39
CA GLN A 90 9.11 -25.03 -4.11
C GLN A 90 9.89 -25.27 -5.42
N LYS A 91 10.41 -24.21 -6.04
CA LYS A 91 11.30 -24.27 -7.22
C LYS A 91 12.77 -24.53 -6.86
N GLY A 92 13.07 -24.97 -5.63
CA GLY A 92 14.43 -25.27 -5.17
C GLY A 92 15.33 -24.05 -4.94
N ARG A 93 14.82 -22.81 -4.99
CA ARG A 93 15.63 -21.62 -4.75
C ARG A 93 15.88 -21.42 -3.25
N LYS A 94 17.10 -21.04 -2.88
CA LYS A 94 17.44 -20.59 -1.52
C LYS A 94 16.74 -19.26 -1.24
N VAL A 95 15.75 -19.27 -0.35
CA VAL A 95 14.96 -18.08 0.02
C VAL A 95 15.17 -17.69 1.48
N GLY A 96 15.27 -16.38 1.72
CA GLY A 96 15.27 -15.82 3.06
C GLY A 96 13.87 -15.75 3.69
N ARG A 97 13.79 -15.11 4.86
CA ARG A 97 12.53 -14.83 5.57
C ARG A 97 12.18 -13.35 5.47
N LEU A 98 10.90 -13.02 5.60
CA LEU A 98 10.46 -11.64 5.71
C LEU A 98 11.02 -10.98 6.98
N ARG A 99 11.51 -9.76 6.83
CA ARG A 99 12.13 -8.96 7.89
C ARG A 99 11.24 -7.80 8.27
N PHE A 100 11.38 -7.35 9.52
CA PHE A 100 10.78 -6.09 9.94
C PHE A 100 11.35 -4.93 9.13
N LYS A 101 10.50 -3.96 8.79
CA LYS A 101 10.88 -2.73 8.11
C LYS A 101 11.34 -1.72 9.16
N LYS A 102 12.60 -1.29 9.05
CA LYS A 102 13.14 -0.13 9.79
C LYS A 102 12.46 1.16 9.33
N TYR A 103 12.55 2.21 10.14
CA TYR A 103 12.08 3.55 9.78
C TYR A 103 12.59 3.95 8.38
N GLY A 104 11.72 4.57 7.58
CA GLY A 104 12.03 4.98 6.21
C GLY A 104 12.24 3.83 5.20
N ARG A 105 12.11 2.55 5.58
CA ARG A 105 12.18 1.40 4.64
C ARG A 105 10.84 1.09 3.97
N MET A 106 9.75 1.66 4.46
CA MET A 106 8.49 1.67 3.72
C MET A 106 8.50 2.89 2.81
N LYS A 107 8.55 2.67 1.50
CA LYS A 107 8.66 3.74 0.50
C LYS A 107 7.39 3.98 -0.29
N THR A 108 6.44 3.06 -0.24
CA THR A 108 5.24 3.07 -1.06
C THR A 108 4.02 2.70 -0.23
N PHE A 109 2.91 3.38 -0.49
CA PHE A 109 1.57 2.97 -0.08
C PHE A 109 0.66 2.90 -1.30
N VAL A 110 -0.40 2.08 -1.22
CA VAL A 110 -1.26 1.79 -2.38
C VAL A 110 -2.71 2.05 -2.02
N TYR A 111 -3.38 2.85 -2.87
CA TYR A 111 -4.82 2.96 -2.92
C TYR A 111 -5.36 1.97 -3.95
N ASN A 112 -6.01 0.91 -3.49
CA ASN A 112 -6.61 -0.09 -4.35
C ASN A 112 -8.13 0.09 -4.44
N GLN A 113 -8.66 0.06 -5.67
CA GLN A 113 -10.10 0.11 -6.01
C GLN A 113 -10.84 1.41 -5.64
N SER A 114 -10.49 2.08 -4.54
CA SER A 114 -11.16 3.30 -4.08
C SER A 114 -10.24 4.19 -3.24
N GLY A 115 -10.77 5.37 -2.87
CA GLY A 115 -10.06 6.37 -2.07
C GLY A 115 -9.10 7.24 -2.87
N PHE A 116 -9.15 7.18 -4.20
CA PHE A 116 -8.47 8.11 -5.07
C PHE A 116 -9.38 8.53 -6.22
N LYS A 117 -9.19 9.74 -6.74
CA LYS A 117 -9.85 10.23 -7.97
C LYS A 117 -8.85 11.02 -8.80
N LEU A 118 -8.93 10.86 -10.10
CA LEU A 118 -8.21 11.73 -11.02
C LEU A 118 -9.11 12.91 -11.36
N LEU A 119 -8.62 14.11 -11.07
CA LEU A 119 -9.23 15.38 -11.43
C LEU A 119 -8.37 16.03 -12.52
N ASP A 120 -8.89 17.06 -13.18
CA ASP A 120 -8.11 17.77 -14.18
C ASP A 120 -6.83 18.36 -13.56
N GLY A 121 -5.67 17.89 -14.03
CA GLY A 121 -4.35 18.23 -13.50
C GLY A 121 -4.04 17.80 -12.05
N LYS A 122 -4.92 17.05 -11.36
CA LYS A 122 -4.74 16.69 -9.93
C LYS A 122 -5.11 15.23 -9.63
N LEU A 123 -4.46 14.66 -8.62
CA LEU A 123 -4.81 13.38 -8.01
C LEU A 123 -5.35 13.63 -6.62
N HIS A 124 -6.64 13.39 -6.42
CA HIS A 124 -7.25 13.35 -5.10
C HIS A 124 -6.92 12.03 -4.42
N LEU A 125 -6.40 12.07 -3.19
CA LEU A 125 -6.22 10.92 -2.32
C LEU A 125 -7.00 11.16 -1.02
N SER A 126 -7.88 10.23 -0.65
CA SER A 126 -8.61 10.30 0.62
C SER A 126 -7.61 10.39 1.78
N LYS A 127 -7.89 11.26 2.77
CA LYS A 127 -6.99 11.59 3.90
C LYS A 127 -5.75 12.43 3.58
N ILE A 128 -5.43 12.71 2.31
CA ILE A 128 -4.29 13.57 1.94
C ILE A 128 -4.77 14.82 1.17
N GLY A 129 -5.82 14.68 0.36
CA GLY A 129 -6.41 15.76 -0.44
C GLY A 129 -5.94 15.76 -1.90
N ASP A 130 -6.09 16.91 -2.54
CA ASP A 130 -5.80 17.09 -3.97
C ASP A 130 -4.33 17.45 -4.20
N ILE A 131 -3.63 16.62 -4.96
CA ILE A 131 -2.21 16.79 -5.25
C ILE A 131 -2.04 17.10 -6.74
N PRO A 132 -1.43 18.23 -7.12
CA PRO A 132 -1.10 18.50 -8.52
C PRO A 132 -0.24 17.39 -9.13
N ILE A 133 -0.56 17.02 -10.37
CA ILE A 133 0.15 15.95 -11.08
C ILE A 133 0.60 16.39 -12.47
N LYS A 134 1.74 15.83 -12.90
CA LYS A 134 2.14 15.85 -14.31
C LYS A 134 1.96 14.46 -14.92
N LEU A 135 1.07 14.38 -15.91
CA LEU A 135 0.79 13.17 -16.67
C LEU A 135 1.95 12.88 -17.63
N HIS A 136 2.47 11.66 -17.63
CA HIS A 136 3.42 11.24 -18.66
C HIS A 136 2.73 10.89 -19.99
N ARG A 137 1.46 10.44 -19.93
CA ARG A 137 0.64 10.07 -21.10
C ARG A 137 -0.82 10.46 -20.87
N LYS A 138 -1.55 10.76 -21.95
CA LYS A 138 -3.02 10.91 -21.90
C LYS A 138 -3.64 9.59 -21.44
N ILE A 139 -4.61 9.69 -20.55
CA ILE A 139 -5.28 8.51 -19.98
C ILE A 139 -6.44 8.12 -20.88
N LYS A 140 -6.44 6.84 -21.29
CA LYS A 140 -7.58 6.19 -21.97
C LYS A 140 -8.19 5.19 -20.98
N GLY A 141 -9.48 5.37 -20.65
CA GLY A 141 -10.26 4.49 -19.78
C GLY A 141 -10.20 4.81 -18.27
N ASN A 142 -10.85 3.97 -17.47
CA ASN A 142 -10.97 4.12 -16.00
C ASN A 142 -9.76 3.54 -15.25
N ILE A 143 -9.34 4.20 -14.15
CA ILE A 143 -8.20 3.78 -13.31
C ILE A 143 -8.70 2.99 -12.10
N SER A 144 -8.15 1.79 -11.86
CA SER A 144 -8.59 0.92 -10.75
C SER A 144 -7.63 0.86 -9.55
N ARG A 145 -6.37 1.28 -9.70
CA ARG A 145 -5.36 1.32 -8.62
C ARG A 145 -4.38 2.48 -8.81
N SER A 146 -3.95 3.07 -7.70
CA SER A 146 -2.85 4.04 -7.66
C SER A 146 -1.89 3.70 -6.52
N ALA A 147 -0.59 3.77 -6.76
CA ALA A 147 0.41 3.63 -5.69
C ALA A 147 1.25 4.89 -5.62
N SER A 148 1.38 5.48 -4.45
CA SER A 148 2.22 6.64 -4.22
C SER A 148 3.47 6.21 -3.48
N SER A 149 4.64 6.59 -3.98
CA SER A 149 5.90 6.52 -3.24
C SER A 149 6.45 7.92 -3.00
N GLU A 150 7.32 8.05 -2.02
CA GLU A 150 8.02 9.27 -1.57
C GLU A 150 8.76 10.04 -2.70
N SER A 151 8.85 9.47 -3.91
CA SER A 151 9.37 10.18 -5.10
C SER A 151 8.81 9.72 -6.45
N ARG A 152 7.98 8.66 -6.51
CA ARG A 152 7.40 8.10 -7.75
C ARG A 152 6.05 7.41 -7.52
N VAL A 153 4.97 7.90 -8.10
CA VAL A 153 3.71 7.13 -8.12
C VAL A 153 3.85 6.01 -9.16
N GLU A 154 3.94 4.76 -8.72
CA GLU A 154 3.85 3.59 -9.61
C GLU A 154 2.41 3.06 -9.61
N GLY A 155 1.54 3.64 -10.43
CA GLY A 155 0.25 3.04 -10.73
C GLY A 155 0.44 1.69 -11.43
N GLY A 156 -0.07 0.62 -10.83
CA GLY A 156 0.12 -0.74 -11.33
C GLY A 156 -1.14 -1.63 -11.28
N LEU A 157 -1.49 -2.14 -12.47
CA LEU A 157 -2.40 -3.25 -12.82
C LEU A 157 -3.92 -3.00 -12.79
N LEU A 158 -4.46 -2.85 -14.01
CA LEU A 158 -5.85 -3.18 -14.35
C LEU A 158 -5.96 -4.71 -14.46
N SER A 159 -6.88 -5.30 -13.70
CA SER A 159 -7.49 -6.58 -14.07
C SER A 159 -8.94 -6.25 -14.38
N SER A 160 -9.29 -6.23 -15.66
CA SER A 160 -10.66 -6.48 -16.09
C SER A 160 -10.99 -7.91 -15.69
N LEU A 161 -11.92 -8.07 -14.75
CA LEU A 161 -12.88 -9.16 -14.81
C LEU A 161 -14.16 -8.56 -15.36
#